data_AF-G5DXE3-F1
#
_entry.id   AF-G5DXE3-F1
#
_cell.length_a   1.000
_cell.length_b   1.000
_cell.length_c   1.000
_cell.angle_alpha   90.00
_cell.angle_beta   90.00
_cell.angle_gamma   90.00
#
_symmetry.space_group_name_H-M   'P 1'
#
loop_
_entity.id
_entity.type
_entity.pdbx_description
1 polymer ?
#
loop_
_entity_poly.entity_id
_entity_poly.type
_entity_poly.pdbx_seq_one_letter_code
_entity_poly.pdbx_strand_id
1 'polypeptide(L)'
;TLKDLEACFLTYHSLYTPVGDAPSQAPVVTYPNEIDGIPRISLPVYGLSSYKFRGSLWTSSSGKDNQLVNSLLQAADNWLRLLQVHHPDYLFFSR
;
A
#
# COMPACT_ATOMS: atom_id res chain seq x y z
N THR A 1 -7.81 -0.20 28.07
CA THR A 1 -7.48 1.16 27.59
C THR A 1 -7.20 1.10 26.11
N LEU A 2 -7.72 2.04 25.33
CA LEU A 2 -7.59 2.14 23.85
C LEU A 2 -6.16 2.57 23.42
N LYS A 3 -5.12 2.08 24.11
CA LYS A 3 -3.70 2.43 23.85
C LYS A 3 -2.98 1.38 23.00
N ASP A 4 -3.57 0.20 22.82
CA ASP A 4 -2.98 -0.91 22.06
C ASP A 4 -3.52 -1.00 20.61
N LEU A 5 -4.18 0.05 20.11
CA LEU A 5 -4.77 0.11 18.76
C LEU A 5 -4.09 1.14 17.85
N GLU A 6 -2.82 1.45 18.09
CA GLU A 6 -2.04 2.22 17.13
C GLU A 6 -1.46 1.23 16.11
N ALA A 7 -2.26 0.91 15.10
CA ALA A 7 -1.76 0.30 13.88
C ALA A 7 -1.31 1.41 12.93
N CYS A 8 -0.09 1.30 12.43
CA CYS A 8 0.43 2.22 11.44
C CYS A 8 0.90 1.44 10.22
N PHE A 9 0.78 2.07 9.06
CA PHE A 9 1.08 1.44 7.79
C PHE A 9 2.02 2.32 6.98
N LEU A 10 2.93 1.69 6.26
CA LEU A 10 3.79 2.32 5.26
C LEU A 10 3.48 1.65 3.92
N THR A 11 2.97 2.43 2.97
CA THR A 11 2.61 1.98 1.62
C THR A 11 3.61 2.47 0.58
N TYR A 12 3.79 1.67 -0.47
CA TYR A 12 4.68 1.98 -1.58
C TYR A 12 3.86 2.15 -2.86
N HIS A 13 4.14 3.23 -3.59
CA HIS A 13 3.43 3.62 -4.80
C HIS A 13 4.42 3.93 -5.93
N SER A 14 4.09 3.50 -7.13
CA SER A 14 4.85 3.86 -8.33
C SER A 14 4.46 5.27 -8.77
N LEU A 15 5.46 6.15 -8.95
CA LEU A 15 5.26 7.51 -9.46
C LEU A 15 5.51 7.61 -10.98
N TYR A 16 5.98 6.54 -11.62
CA TYR A 16 6.22 6.50 -13.05
C TYR A 16 4.99 5.96 -13.79
N THR A 17 4.79 6.41 -15.03
CA THR A 17 3.81 5.83 -15.93
C THR A 17 4.42 4.60 -16.60
N PRO A 18 3.86 3.39 -16.43
CA PRO A 18 4.32 2.21 -17.14
C PRO A 18 4.18 2.44 -18.65
N VAL A 19 5.25 2.20 -19.42
CA VAL A 19 5.19 2.24 -20.89
C VAL A 19 4.71 0.86 -21.35
N GLY A 20 3.41 0.72 -21.66
CA GLY A 20 2.80 -0.52 -22.17
C GLY A 20 1.44 -0.86 -21.53
N ASP A 21 0.86 -2.01 -21.91
CA ASP A 21 -0.45 -2.51 -21.43
C ASP A 21 -0.37 -3.13 -20.03
N ALA A 22 0.03 -2.35 -19.02
CA ALA A 22 -0.06 -2.74 -17.60
C ALA A 22 -1.22 -2.00 -16.90
N PRO A 23 -2.49 -2.34 -17.19
CA PRO A 23 -3.65 -1.57 -16.74
C PRO A 23 -3.87 -1.59 -15.22
N SER A 24 -3.35 -2.59 -14.49
CA SER A 24 -3.62 -2.74 -13.06
C SER A 24 -2.77 -1.86 -12.13
N GLN A 25 -1.72 -1.22 -12.65
CA GLN A 25 -0.79 -0.39 -11.87
C GLN A 25 -0.68 1.05 -12.37
N ALA A 26 -1.51 1.45 -13.34
CA ALA A 26 -1.49 2.81 -13.87
C ALA A 26 -2.18 3.80 -12.90
N PRO A 27 -1.64 5.03 -12.78
CA PRO A 27 -2.34 6.12 -12.11
C PRO A 27 -3.71 6.36 -12.75
N VAL A 28 -4.75 6.49 -11.92
CA VAL A 28 -6.11 6.83 -12.38
C VAL A 28 -6.38 8.30 -12.10
N VAL A 29 -6.70 9.07 -13.15
CA VAL A 29 -7.11 10.47 -13.02
C VAL A 29 -8.63 10.54 -12.97
N THR A 30 -9.17 11.10 -11.89
CA THR A 30 -10.61 11.35 -11.73
C THR A 30 -10.85 12.85 -11.66
N TYR A 31 -11.87 13.32 -12.37
CA TYR A 31 -12.34 14.69 -12.32
C TYR A 31 -13.60 14.74 -11.46
N PRO A 32 -13.54 15.28 -10.23
CA PRO A 32 -14.72 15.42 -9.40
C PRO A 32 -15.70 16.39 -10.06
N ASN A 33 -17.00 16.14 -9.93
CA ASN A 33 -18.05 17.07 -10.36
C ASN A 33 -18.21 18.28 -9.41
N GLU A 34 -17.27 18.49 -8.49
CA GLU A 34 -17.32 19.56 -7.49
C GLU A 34 -16.69 20.86 -8.02
N ILE A 35 -17.07 21.98 -7.38
CA ILE A 35 -16.90 23.37 -7.85
C ILE A 35 -15.44 23.74 -8.18
N ASP A 36 -14.46 23.10 -7.55
CA ASP A 36 -13.04 23.41 -7.77
C ASP A 36 -12.42 22.67 -8.97
N GLY A 37 -13.07 21.64 -9.51
CA GLY A 37 -12.65 20.93 -10.74
C GLY A 37 -11.23 20.33 -10.70
N ILE A 38 -10.60 20.24 -9.53
CA ILE A 38 -9.20 19.83 -9.41
C ILE A 38 -9.08 18.33 -9.72
N PRO A 39 -8.27 17.94 -10.72
CA PRO A 39 -8.05 16.53 -11.04
C PRO A 39 -7.41 15.80 -9.86
N ARG A 40 -7.98 14.66 -9.46
CA ARG A 40 -7.42 13.78 -8.43
C ARG A 40 -6.72 12.60 -9.08
N ILE A 41 -5.48 12.35 -8.68
CA ILE A 41 -4.70 11.20 -9.15
C ILE A 41 -4.72 10.14 -8.05
N SER A 42 -5.21 8.94 -8.38
CA SER A 42 -5.10 7.76 -7.53
C SER A 42 -3.89 6.93 -7.97
N LEU A 43 -2.98 6.65 -7.03
CA LEU A 43 -1.81 5.82 -7.27
C LEU A 43 -2.04 4.44 -6.63
N PRO A 44 -2.07 3.35 -7.41
CA PRO A 44 -2.22 2.01 -6.85
C PRO A 44 -1.04 1.67 -5.94
N VAL A 45 -1.33 1.03 -4.82
CA VAL A 45 -0.32 0.51 -3.89
C VAL A 45 0.28 -0.74 -4.52
N TYR A 46 1.61 -0.84 -4.56
CA TYR A 46 2.29 -2.08 -4.98
C TYR A 46 2.94 -2.82 -3.80
N GLY A 47 3.14 -2.16 -2.66
CA GLY A 47 3.73 -2.77 -1.47
C GLY A 47 3.21 -2.16 -0.17
N LEU A 48 3.28 -2.94 0.91
CA LEU A 48 2.84 -2.56 2.25
C LEU A 48 3.86 -3.03 3.30
N SER A 49 3.95 -2.30 4.40
CA SER A 49 4.44 -2.78 5.71
C SER A 49 3.56 -2.21 6.81
N SER A 50 3.45 -2.89 7.94
CA SER A 50 2.46 -2.55 8.96
C SER A 50 2.92 -2.89 10.37
N TYR A 51 2.97 -1.90 11.24
CA TYR A 51 3.30 -2.06 12.66
C TYR A 51 2.03 -2.40 13.44
N LYS A 52 2.10 -3.43 14.29
CA LYS A 52 0.98 -3.86 15.16
C LYS A 52 -0.32 -4.20 14.39
N PHE A 53 -0.22 -4.60 13.12
CA PHE A 53 -1.39 -4.98 12.34
C PHE A 53 -1.98 -6.30 12.81
N ARG A 54 -3.24 -6.28 13.23
CA ARG A 54 -4.00 -7.50 13.53
C ARG A 54 -4.91 -7.80 12.36
N GLY A 55 -4.52 -8.71 11.47
CA GLY A 55 -5.27 -9.02 10.25
C GLY A 55 -6.76 -9.27 10.48
N SER A 56 -7.14 -9.91 11.58
CA SER A 56 -8.54 -10.17 11.95
C SER A 56 -9.37 -8.91 12.27
N LEU A 57 -8.76 -7.76 12.56
CA LEU A 57 -9.46 -6.50 12.84
C LEU A 57 -9.69 -5.66 11.59
N TRP A 58 -8.88 -5.85 10.55
CA TRP A 58 -8.82 -4.94 9.40
C TRP A 58 -9.15 -5.61 8.07
N THR A 59 -9.15 -6.94 8.03
CA THR A 59 -9.54 -7.71 6.85
C THR A 59 -10.94 -8.26 7.03
N SER A 60 -11.75 -8.25 5.97
CA SER A 60 -13.04 -8.94 6.02
C SER A 60 -12.82 -10.44 6.20
N SER A 61 -13.77 -11.12 6.85
CA SER A 61 -13.76 -12.58 7.02
C SER A 61 -13.80 -13.36 5.69
N SER A 62 -13.97 -12.66 4.56
CA SER A 62 -14.01 -13.22 3.21
C SER A 62 -12.66 -13.74 2.69
N GLY A 63 -11.56 -13.52 3.42
CA GLY A 63 -10.23 -14.08 3.13
C GLY A 63 -9.48 -13.42 1.95
N LYS A 64 -10.20 -12.79 1.01
CA LYS A 64 -9.62 -12.08 -0.14
C LYS A 64 -8.71 -10.93 0.29
N ASP A 65 -9.14 -10.16 1.29
CA ASP A 65 -8.37 -9.02 1.81
C ASP A 65 -7.07 -9.50 2.48
N ASN A 66 -7.09 -10.65 3.16
CA ASN A 66 -5.89 -11.25 3.74
C ASN A 66 -4.88 -11.66 2.68
N GLN A 67 -5.34 -12.25 1.57
CA GLN A 67 -4.47 -12.62 0.45
C GLN A 67 -3.83 -11.39 -0.19
N LEU A 68 -4.60 -10.31 -0.39
CA LEU A 68 -4.08 -9.05 -0.92
C LEU A 68 -3.04 -8.44 0.01
N VAL A 69 -3.33 -8.33 1.31
CA VAL A 69 -2.38 -7.79 2.31
C VAL A 69 -1.08 -8.59 2.33
N ASN A 70 -1.17 -9.92 2.36
CA ASN A 70 0.02 -10.78 2.31
C ASN A 70 0.83 -10.58 1.02
N SER A 71 0.16 -10.43 -0.12
CA SER A 71 0.81 -10.16 -1.40
C SER A 71 1.56 -8.82 -1.39
N LEU A 72 0.95 -7.78 -0.81
CA LEU A 72 1.57 -6.45 -0.70
C LEU A 72 2.75 -6.43 0.29
N LEU A 73 2.65 -7.16 1.42
CA LEU A 73 3.75 -7.33 2.37
C LEU A 73 4.95 -8.01 1.70
N GLN A 74 4.70 -9.08 0.96
CA GLN A 74 5.73 -9.81 0.23
C GLN A 74 6.34 -8.96 -0.89
N ALA A 75 5.53 -8.19 -1.62
CA ALA A 75 6.01 -7.30 -2.67
C ALA A 75 6.96 -6.23 -2.14
N ALA A 76 6.66 -5.62 -0.98
CA ALA A 76 7.54 -4.64 -0.35
C ALA A 76 8.89 -5.26 0.07
N ASP A 77 8.87 -6.42 0.74
CA ASP A 77 10.09 -7.13 1.15
C ASP A 77 10.97 -7.51 -0.06
N ASN A 78 10.37 -8.11 -1.09
CA ASN A 78 11.08 -8.50 -2.31
C ASN A 78 11.72 -7.29 -3.01
N TRP A 79 10.98 -6.17 -3.12
CA TRP A 79 11.47 -4.95 -3.75
C TRP A 79 12.66 -4.35 -3.02
N LEU A 80 12.59 -4.24 -1.69
CA LEU A 80 13.68 -3.69 -0.87
C LEU A 80 14.92 -4.60 -0.90
N ARG A 81 14.74 -5.92 -0.87
CA ARG A 81 15.84 -6.88 -1.01
C ARG A 81 16.52 -6.79 -2.38
N LEU A 82 15.74 -6.65 -3.45
CA LEU A 82 16.26 -6.48 -4.81
C LEU A 82 17.13 -5.22 -4.91
N LEU A 83 16.68 -4.11 -4.31
CA LEU A 83 17.42 -2.86 -4.29
C LEU A 83 18.62 -2.87 -3.33
N GLN A 84 18.73 -3.86 -2.43
CA GLN A 84 19.76 -3.96 -1.40
C GLN A 84 19.87 -2.69 -0.53
N VAL A 85 18.75 -2.03 -0.26
CA VAL A 85 18.71 -0.79 0.52
C VAL A 85 18.35 -1.06 1.98
N HIS A 86 19.02 -0.34 2.88
CA HIS A 86 18.63 -0.29 4.29
C HIS A 86 17.59 0.81 4.49
N HIS A 87 16.34 0.44 4.77
CA HIS A 87 15.24 1.37 4.93
C HIS A 87 14.75 1.39 6.40
N PRO A 88 15.16 2.38 7.22
CA PRO A 88 14.82 2.43 8.65
C PRO A 88 13.32 2.39 8.92
N ASP A 89 12.52 3.10 8.12
CA ASP A 89 11.06 3.08 8.32
C ASP A 89 10.49 1.70 8.04
N TYR A 90 10.84 1.04 6.93
CA TYR A 90 10.44 -0.35 6.70
C TYR A 90 10.77 -1.27 7.89
N LEU A 91 11.96 -1.14 8.48
CA LEU A 91 12.37 -1.93 9.66
C LEU A 91 11.58 -1.60 10.92
N PHE A 92 11.02 -0.40 11.03
CA PHE A 92 10.11 -0.02 12.11
C PHE A 92 8.70 -0.59 11.85
N PHE A 93 8.20 -0.41 10.62
CA PHE A 93 6.86 -0.84 10.20
C PHE A 93 6.74 -2.35 9.96
N SER A 94 7.82 -3.12 9.97
CA SER A 94 7.78 -4.59 9.83
C SER A 94 7.85 -5.34 11.17
N ARG A 95 7.64 -4.63 12.29
CA ARG A 95 7.67 -5.17 13.66
C ARG A 95 6.31 -5.50 14.24
#